data_AF-A0A378L4F8-F1
#
_entry.id   AF-A0A378L4F8-F1
#
_cell.length_a   1.000
_cell.length_b   1.000
_cell.length_c   1.000
_cell.angle_alpha   90.00
_cell.angle_beta   90.00
_cell.angle_gamma   90.00
#
_symmetry.space_group_name_H-M   'P 1'
#
loop_
_entity.id
_entity.type
_entity.pdbx_description
1 polymer ?
#
loop_
_entity_poly.entity_id
_entity_poly.type
_entity_poly.pdbx_seq_one_letter_code
_entity_poly.pdbx_strand_id
1 'polypeptide(L)'
;MASDINDLIVLSNRIKNHTNYSRVHSIIKIMRQVVLERTQLLDNPVSNPARSKQVLQDLYHQLERLLTENNRCTTWFPKIIDRYCSNDPELKQRLNYFIQRTLGPVLKLSEGVQGDKRSLVIEFPNQGIRDVFLSRYRIKEEQKSEETDSISIDGNAIFFPATLSKNQQLEVTFPTVKAKERLIHMLNLAKANLVASNPNECTLYIHDRRIHDTASRFYIAVVCPYFAEYYKIQYASHMLAQAYRDGNSFFSPTRFPTELTLKIAADSSSSDAISEDEKRQIAYDNFHQL
;
A
#
# COMPACT_ATOMS: atom_id res chain seq x y z
N MET A 1 -15.12 -12.60 -3.79
CA MET A 1 -14.53 -13.26 -4.98
C MET A 1 -15.51 -13.49 -6.11
N ALA A 2 -16.65 -14.16 -5.90
CA ALA A 2 -17.68 -14.21 -6.94
C ALA A 2 -18.22 -12.81 -7.31
N SER A 3 -18.43 -11.96 -6.29
CA SER A 3 -18.74 -10.53 -6.46
C SER A 3 -17.67 -9.78 -7.26
N ASP A 4 -16.39 -10.04 -6.97
CA ASP A 4 -15.25 -9.37 -7.61
C ASP A 4 -15.18 -9.70 -9.10
N ILE A 5 -15.49 -10.95 -9.48
CA ILE A 5 -15.56 -11.37 -10.88
C ILE A 5 -16.67 -10.61 -11.61
N ASN A 6 -17.84 -10.46 -10.99
CA ASN A 6 -18.96 -9.71 -11.60
C ASN A 6 -18.61 -8.23 -11.77
N ASP A 7 -18.03 -7.60 -10.75
CA ASP A 7 -17.57 -6.21 -10.82
C ASP A 7 -16.50 -6.02 -11.93
N LEU A 8 -15.57 -6.98 -12.08
CA LEU A 8 -14.59 -6.97 -13.16
C LEU A 8 -15.21 -7.18 -14.55
N ILE A 9 -16.27 -7.99 -14.68
CA ILE A 9 -17.03 -8.15 -15.93
C ILE A 9 -17.73 -6.83 -16.29
N VAL A 10 -18.34 -6.15 -15.32
CA VAL A 10 -18.94 -4.83 -15.54
C VAL A 10 -17.87 -3.83 -16.00
N LEU A 11 -16.71 -3.80 -15.34
CA LEU A 11 -15.59 -2.98 -15.76
C LEU A 11 -15.14 -3.31 -17.20
N SER A 12 -14.93 -4.60 -17.51
CA SER A 12 -14.53 -5.08 -18.83
C SER A 12 -15.49 -4.60 -19.91
N ASN A 13 -16.80 -4.64 -19.66
CA ASN A 13 -17.80 -4.14 -20.58
C ASN A 13 -17.72 -2.63 -20.82
N ARG A 14 -17.36 -1.84 -19.79
CA ARG A 14 -17.18 -0.39 -19.90
C ARG A 14 -15.91 0.01 -20.65
N ILE A 15 -14.89 -0.85 -20.66
CA ILE A 15 -13.58 -0.56 -21.25
C ILE A 15 -13.29 -1.31 -22.56
N LYS A 16 -14.32 -1.83 -23.26
CA LYS A 16 -14.16 -2.68 -24.46
C LYS A 16 -13.17 -2.17 -25.50
N ASN A 17 -13.08 -0.85 -25.69
CA ASN A 17 -12.20 -0.22 -26.67
C ASN A 17 -10.89 0.32 -26.07
N HIS A 18 -10.61 0.05 -24.80
CA HIS A 18 -9.42 0.52 -24.09
C HIS A 18 -8.28 -0.49 -24.21
N THR A 19 -7.03 -0.01 -24.22
CA THR A 19 -5.82 -0.85 -24.34
C THR A 19 -5.70 -1.92 -23.23
N ASN A 20 -6.18 -1.61 -22.02
CA ASN A 20 -6.22 -2.53 -20.89
C ASN A 20 -7.38 -3.55 -20.91
N TYR A 21 -8.25 -3.57 -21.94
CA TYR A 21 -9.38 -4.51 -22.02
C TYR A 21 -8.93 -5.98 -21.92
N SER A 22 -7.91 -6.36 -22.70
CA SER A 22 -7.35 -7.71 -22.69
C SER A 22 -6.76 -8.08 -21.33
N ARG A 23 -6.08 -7.14 -20.66
CA ARG A 23 -5.55 -7.31 -19.30
C ARG A 23 -6.68 -7.61 -18.31
N VAL A 24 -7.78 -6.84 -18.32
CA VAL A 24 -8.95 -7.10 -17.45
C VAL A 24 -9.58 -8.46 -17.74
N HIS A 25 -9.68 -8.86 -19.01
CA HIS A 25 -10.20 -10.18 -19.36
C HIS A 25 -9.33 -11.32 -18.82
N SER A 26 -8.00 -11.19 -18.91
CA SER A 26 -7.05 -12.13 -18.31
C SER A 26 -7.17 -12.19 -16.79
N ILE A 27 -7.37 -11.04 -16.13
CA ILE A 27 -7.64 -10.97 -14.68
C ILE A 27 -8.92 -11.75 -14.33
N ILE A 28 -10.01 -11.57 -15.09
CA ILE A 28 -11.26 -12.32 -14.89
C ILE A 28 -11.03 -13.83 -15.01
N LYS A 29 -10.26 -14.27 -16.02
CA LYS A 29 -9.94 -15.69 -16.23
C LYS A 29 -9.17 -16.27 -15.04
N ILE A 30 -8.14 -15.57 -14.56
CA ILE A 30 -7.36 -15.99 -13.38
C ILE A 30 -8.25 -16.04 -12.13
N MET A 31 -9.09 -15.03 -11.92
CA MET A 31 -10.00 -15.00 -10.76
C MET A 31 -10.98 -16.18 -10.77
N ARG A 32 -11.48 -16.58 -11.95
CA ARG A 32 -12.31 -17.80 -12.08
C ARG A 32 -11.54 -19.06 -11.72
N GLN A 33 -10.28 -19.18 -12.15
CA GLN A 33 -9.41 -20.31 -11.79
C GLN A 33 -9.13 -20.35 -10.28
N VAL A 34 -8.88 -19.20 -9.66
CA VAL A 34 -8.70 -19.10 -8.20
C VAL A 34 -9.93 -19.59 -7.44
N VAL A 35 -11.14 -19.23 -7.91
CA VAL A 35 -12.38 -19.71 -7.28
C VAL A 35 -12.51 -21.23 -7.43
N LEU A 36 -12.28 -21.77 -8.63
CA LEU A 36 -12.36 -23.21 -8.88
C LEU A 36 -11.39 -24.01 -8.01
N GLU A 37 -10.11 -23.61 -7.96
CA GLU A 37 -9.08 -24.28 -7.17
C GLU A 37 -9.36 -24.21 -5.66
N ARG A 38 -9.89 -23.08 -5.17
CA ARG A 38 -10.32 -22.97 -3.77
C ARG A 38 -11.51 -23.86 -3.43
N THR A 39 -12.51 -23.93 -4.32
CA THR A 39 -13.66 -24.83 -4.14
C THR A 39 -13.22 -26.29 -4.13
N GLN A 40 -12.33 -26.69 -5.03
CA GLN A 40 -11.77 -28.05 -5.05
C GLN A 40 -11.01 -28.41 -3.77
N LEU A 41 -10.25 -27.46 -3.20
CA LEU A 41 -9.57 -27.63 -1.92
C LEU A 41 -10.53 -27.81 -0.73
N LEU A 42 -11.71 -27.18 -0.77
CA LEU A 42 -12.73 -27.27 0.27
C LEU A 42 -13.52 -28.59 0.15
N ASP A 43 -13.90 -28.96 -1.08
CA ASP A 43 -14.78 -30.10 -1.33
C ASP A 43 -14.03 -31.45 -1.34
N ASN A 44 -12.72 -31.46 -1.66
CA ASN A 44 -11.89 -32.66 -1.72
C ASN A 44 -10.50 -32.44 -1.08
N PRO A 45 -10.40 -32.42 0.26
CA PRO A 45 -9.12 -32.24 0.96
C PRO A 45 -8.10 -33.37 0.73
N VAL A 46 -8.51 -34.47 0.08
CA VAL A 46 -7.71 -35.69 -0.16
C VAL A 46 -6.78 -35.53 -1.37
N SER A 47 -7.02 -34.58 -2.29
CA SER A 47 -6.15 -34.36 -3.45
C SER A 47 -4.97 -33.46 -3.09
N ASN A 48 -3.79 -34.08 -2.93
CA ASN A 48 -2.45 -33.51 -2.81
C ASN A 48 -2.39 -31.98 -2.50
N PRO A 49 -2.69 -31.56 -1.26
CA PRO A 49 -2.90 -30.16 -0.89
C PRO A 49 -1.68 -29.25 -1.15
N ALA A 50 -0.47 -29.81 -1.20
CA ALA A 50 0.73 -29.08 -1.58
C ALA A 50 0.68 -28.58 -3.03
N ARG A 51 0.17 -29.40 -3.96
CA ARG A 51 0.06 -29.04 -5.38
C ARG A 51 -0.97 -27.93 -5.59
N SER A 52 -2.15 -28.04 -4.98
CA SER A 52 -3.19 -27.01 -5.11
C SER A 52 -2.78 -25.69 -4.46
N LYS A 53 -2.04 -25.72 -3.34
CA LYS A 53 -1.43 -24.53 -2.73
C LYS A 53 -0.44 -23.86 -3.69
N GLN A 54 0.44 -24.64 -4.34
CA GLN A 54 1.37 -24.11 -5.34
C GLN A 54 0.64 -23.47 -6.53
N VAL A 55 -0.38 -24.14 -7.07
CA VAL A 55 -1.19 -23.61 -8.18
C VAL A 55 -1.86 -22.29 -7.79
N LEU A 56 -2.44 -22.21 -6.60
CA LEU A 56 -3.02 -20.96 -6.10
C LEU A 56 -1.98 -19.85 -5.98
N GLN A 57 -0.79 -20.15 -5.47
CA GLN A 57 0.30 -19.18 -5.36
C GLN A 57 0.74 -18.67 -6.74
N ASP A 58 0.85 -19.58 -7.73
CA ASP A 58 1.19 -19.22 -9.10
C ASP A 58 0.11 -18.33 -9.74
N LEU A 59 -1.17 -18.62 -9.49
CA LEU A 59 -2.29 -17.81 -9.95
C LEU A 59 -2.28 -16.41 -9.31
N TYR A 60 -2.00 -16.30 -8.01
CA TYR A 60 -1.86 -15.00 -7.35
C TYR A 60 -0.67 -14.20 -7.90
N HIS A 61 0.47 -14.85 -8.16
CA HIS A 61 1.60 -14.18 -8.79
C HIS A 61 1.30 -13.72 -10.22
N GLN A 62 0.53 -14.48 -11.00
CA GLN A 62 0.07 -14.03 -12.32
C GLN A 62 -0.88 -12.84 -12.20
N LEU A 63 -1.80 -12.88 -11.23
CA LEU A 63 -2.74 -11.80 -10.96
C LEU A 63 -2.01 -10.50 -10.59
N GLU A 64 -1.05 -10.56 -9.67
CA GLU A 64 -0.20 -9.42 -9.29
C GLU A 64 0.53 -8.84 -10.49
N ARG A 65 1.12 -9.70 -11.35
CA ARG A 65 1.84 -9.26 -12.54
C ARG A 65 0.94 -8.53 -13.55
N LEU A 66 -0.32 -8.92 -13.69
CA LEU A 66 -1.26 -8.24 -14.59
C LEU A 66 -1.75 -6.89 -14.05
N LEU A 67 -1.85 -6.79 -12.73
CA LEU A 67 -2.35 -5.59 -12.06
C LEU A 67 -1.27 -4.54 -11.83
N THR A 68 0.01 -4.87 -12.04
CA THR A 68 1.13 -4.00 -11.70
C THR A 68 2.06 -3.68 -12.88
N GLU A 69 2.85 -2.62 -12.71
CA GLU A 69 3.84 -2.08 -13.65
C GLU A 69 5.10 -1.69 -12.86
N ASN A 70 6.21 -1.44 -13.56
CA ASN A 70 7.52 -1.07 -12.96
C ASN A 70 7.93 -2.02 -11.83
N ASN A 71 8.24 -3.27 -12.16
CA ASN A 71 8.67 -4.29 -11.19
C ASN A 71 7.69 -4.48 -10.02
N ARG A 72 6.39 -4.47 -10.31
CA ARG A 72 5.29 -4.61 -9.34
C ARG A 72 5.12 -3.45 -8.35
N CYS A 73 5.77 -2.32 -8.58
CA CYS A 73 5.76 -1.20 -7.64
C CYS A 73 4.71 -0.13 -7.97
N THR A 74 4.10 -0.17 -9.16
CA THR A 74 3.03 0.75 -9.55
C THR A 74 1.86 -0.01 -10.14
N THR A 75 0.69 0.63 -10.25
CA THR A 75 -0.49 0.01 -10.88
C THR A 75 -1.24 1.01 -11.77
N TRP A 76 -1.74 0.51 -12.90
CA TRP A 76 -2.60 1.25 -13.81
C TRP A 76 -4.08 1.20 -13.39
N PHE A 77 -4.46 0.22 -12.55
CA PHE A 77 -5.86 -0.16 -12.30
C PHE A 77 -6.70 0.98 -11.71
N PRO A 78 -6.23 1.74 -10.70
CA PRO A 78 -6.96 2.88 -10.16
C PRO A 78 -7.35 3.92 -11.21
N LYS A 79 -6.50 4.16 -12.22
CA LYS A 79 -6.75 5.18 -13.25
C LYS A 79 -7.95 4.81 -14.12
N ILE A 80 -8.10 3.51 -14.39
CA ILE A 80 -9.19 2.99 -15.20
C ILE A 80 -10.50 3.05 -14.43
N ILE A 81 -10.52 2.66 -13.16
CA ILE A 81 -11.74 2.75 -12.34
C ILE A 81 -12.14 4.20 -12.06
N ASP A 82 -11.18 5.11 -11.86
CA ASP A 82 -11.47 6.54 -11.67
C ASP A 82 -12.11 7.15 -12.93
N ARG A 83 -11.69 6.71 -14.12
CA ARG A 83 -12.22 7.20 -15.41
C ARG A 83 -13.53 6.55 -15.84
N TYR A 84 -13.66 5.24 -15.72
CA TYR A 84 -14.78 4.48 -16.30
C TYR A 84 -15.86 4.10 -15.27
N CYS A 85 -15.63 4.34 -13.99
CA CYS A 85 -16.60 4.14 -12.91
C CYS A 85 -16.93 5.42 -12.15
N SER A 86 -16.64 6.60 -12.71
CA SER A 86 -16.97 7.89 -12.10
C SER A 86 -18.45 8.06 -11.80
N ASN A 87 -19.33 7.56 -12.68
CA ASN A 87 -20.78 7.62 -12.55
C ASN A 87 -21.39 6.49 -11.69
N ASP A 88 -20.56 5.60 -11.15
CA ASP A 88 -20.98 4.46 -10.33
C ASP A 88 -20.04 4.31 -9.12
N PRO A 89 -20.28 5.12 -8.07
CA PRO A 89 -19.39 5.20 -6.90
C PRO A 89 -19.28 3.86 -6.17
N GLU A 90 -20.34 3.05 -6.13
CA GLU A 90 -20.34 1.77 -5.45
C GLU A 90 -19.45 0.74 -6.17
N LEU A 91 -19.60 0.61 -7.50
CA LEU A 91 -18.72 -0.25 -8.29
C LEU A 91 -17.26 0.20 -8.15
N LYS A 92 -17.02 1.51 -8.22
CA LYS A 92 -15.68 2.08 -8.03
C LYS A 92 -15.11 1.70 -6.66
N GLN A 93 -15.89 1.78 -5.59
CA GLN A 93 -15.46 1.41 -4.25
C GLN A 93 -15.15 -0.09 -4.16
N ARG A 94 -16.01 -0.97 -4.67
CA ARG A 94 -15.76 -2.43 -4.65
C ARG A 94 -14.53 -2.83 -5.46
N LEU A 95 -14.29 -2.19 -6.61
CA LEU A 95 -13.08 -2.41 -7.41
C LEU A 95 -11.82 -1.86 -6.71
N ASN A 96 -11.92 -0.77 -5.96
CA ASN A 96 -10.84 -0.29 -5.08
C ASN A 96 -10.54 -1.29 -3.95
N TYR A 97 -11.55 -1.90 -3.35
CA TYR A 97 -11.33 -2.97 -2.36
C TYR A 97 -10.75 -4.24 -2.98
N PHE A 98 -11.10 -4.55 -4.23
CA PHE A 98 -10.46 -5.64 -4.97
C PHE A 98 -8.96 -5.40 -5.14
N ILE A 99 -8.54 -4.21 -5.61
CA ILE A 99 -7.11 -3.94 -5.79
C ILE A 99 -6.36 -3.92 -4.45
N GLN A 100 -6.95 -3.35 -3.40
CA GLN A 100 -6.33 -3.30 -2.07
C GLN A 100 -6.15 -4.70 -1.46
N ARG A 101 -7.11 -5.60 -1.61
CA ARG A 101 -6.97 -6.99 -1.14
C ARG A 101 -5.94 -7.80 -1.93
N THR A 102 -5.73 -7.43 -3.19
CA THR A 102 -4.86 -8.19 -4.10
C THR A 102 -3.42 -7.72 -4.03
N LEU A 103 -3.18 -6.40 -4.02
CA LEU A 103 -1.85 -5.80 -4.04
C LEU A 103 -1.42 -5.17 -2.71
N GLY A 104 -2.35 -5.03 -1.76
CA GLY A 104 -2.14 -4.20 -0.58
C GLY A 104 -2.45 -2.72 -0.84
N PRO A 105 -2.07 -1.84 0.10
CA PRO A 105 -2.31 -0.40 0.00
C PRO A 105 -1.69 0.22 -1.26
N VAL A 106 -2.52 0.97 -1.98
CA VAL A 106 -2.11 1.74 -3.17
C VAL A 106 -2.34 3.22 -2.88
N LEU A 107 -1.28 4.01 -3.00
CA LEU A 107 -1.27 5.46 -2.78
C LEU A 107 -1.26 6.17 -4.12
N LYS A 108 -1.86 7.37 -4.20
CA LYS A 108 -1.77 8.21 -5.40
C LYS A 108 -0.82 9.38 -5.15
N LEU A 109 0.13 9.55 -6.05
CA LEU A 109 1.06 10.68 -6.06
C LEU A 109 0.72 11.62 -7.21
N SER A 110 0.48 12.89 -6.90
CA SER A 110 0.18 13.93 -7.90
C SER A 110 0.78 15.27 -7.49
N GLU A 111 0.81 16.22 -8.41
CA GLU A 111 1.07 17.62 -8.07
C GLU A 111 -0.22 18.32 -7.63
N GLY A 112 -0.13 19.11 -6.57
CA GLY A 112 -1.15 20.08 -6.16
C GLY A 112 -0.65 21.49 -6.48
N VAL A 113 -1.50 22.30 -7.11
CA VAL A 113 -1.20 23.70 -7.42
C VAL A 113 -2.28 24.58 -6.84
N GLN A 114 -1.90 25.53 -5.98
CA GLN A 114 -2.80 26.53 -5.41
C GLN A 114 -2.17 27.92 -5.52
N GLY A 115 -2.60 28.68 -6.53
CA GLY A 115 -1.92 29.91 -6.93
C GLY A 115 -0.49 29.61 -7.37
N ASP A 116 0.48 30.31 -6.77
CA ASP A 116 1.91 30.11 -7.05
C ASP A 116 2.54 28.98 -6.22
N LYS A 117 1.80 28.40 -5.28
CA LYS A 117 2.29 27.32 -4.41
C LYS A 117 2.10 25.97 -5.09
N ARG A 118 3.15 25.15 -5.05
CA ARG A 118 3.15 23.76 -5.52
C ARG A 118 3.33 22.82 -4.35
N SER A 119 2.79 21.62 -4.46
CA SER A 119 2.94 20.58 -3.46
C SER A 119 2.96 19.20 -4.10
N LEU A 120 3.74 18.28 -3.56
CA LEU A 120 3.57 16.86 -3.78
C LEU A 120 2.40 16.38 -2.92
N VAL A 121 1.35 15.88 -3.57
CA VAL A 121 0.16 15.36 -2.92
C VAL A 121 0.27 13.84 -2.83
N ILE A 122 0.03 13.32 -1.64
CA ILE A 122 0.01 11.90 -1.34
C ILE A 122 -1.38 11.55 -0.84
N GLU A 123 -2.21 10.96 -1.71
CA GLU A 123 -3.56 10.52 -1.38
C GLU A 123 -3.54 9.07 -0.90
N PHE A 124 -4.01 8.85 0.33
CA PHE A 124 -4.13 7.56 0.96
C PHE A 124 -5.50 6.93 0.66
N PRO A 125 -5.59 5.58 0.58
CA PRO A 125 -6.84 4.90 0.34
C PRO A 125 -7.88 5.11 1.45
N ASN A 126 -7.43 5.35 2.68
CA ASN A 126 -8.26 5.68 3.83
C ASN A 126 -7.43 6.41 4.91
N GLN A 127 -8.16 6.96 5.87
CA GLN A 127 -7.59 7.72 6.99
C GLN A 127 -6.66 6.87 7.87
N GLY A 128 -6.99 5.60 8.11
CA GLY A 128 -6.17 4.72 8.95
C GLY A 128 -4.74 4.55 8.40
N ILE A 129 -4.58 4.40 7.07
CA ILE A 129 -3.26 4.28 6.46
C ILE A 129 -2.50 5.61 6.52
N ARG A 130 -3.20 6.73 6.31
CA ARG A 130 -2.63 8.08 6.46
C ARG A 130 -2.11 8.30 7.88
N ASP A 131 -2.84 7.86 8.90
CA ASP A 131 -2.48 8.05 10.30
C ASP A 131 -1.31 7.15 10.70
N VAL A 132 -1.24 5.92 10.18
CA VAL A 132 -0.04 5.07 10.27
C VAL A 132 1.15 5.76 9.61
N PHE A 133 0.98 6.35 8.42
CA PHE A 133 2.05 7.10 7.78
C PHE A 133 2.52 8.26 8.64
N LEU A 134 1.61 9.11 9.12
CA LEU A 134 1.93 10.29 9.93
C LEU A 134 2.64 9.92 11.23
N SER A 135 2.13 8.92 11.97
CA SER A 135 2.78 8.45 13.19
C SER A 135 4.19 7.94 12.90
N ARG A 136 4.35 7.03 11.93
CA ARG A 136 5.67 6.45 11.61
C ARG A 136 6.65 7.44 11.00
N TYR A 137 6.15 8.41 10.25
CA TYR A 137 6.92 9.52 9.74
C TYR A 137 7.43 10.39 10.91
N ARG A 138 6.54 10.79 11.83
CA ARG A 138 6.80 11.68 12.99
C ARG A 138 7.56 11.06 14.17
N ILE A 139 7.53 9.73 14.36
CA ILE A 139 8.08 9.00 15.53
C ILE A 139 9.60 9.19 15.77
N LYS A 140 10.32 10.02 14.99
CA LYS A 140 11.71 10.41 15.33
C LYS A 140 11.99 11.92 15.31
N GLU A 141 10.98 12.78 15.12
CA GLU A 141 11.14 14.25 15.13
C GLU A 141 10.77 14.89 16.49
N GLU A 142 10.19 14.12 17.43
CA GLU A 142 9.77 14.55 18.77
C GLU A 142 10.91 14.93 19.75
N GLN A 143 12.09 15.35 19.29
CA GLN A 143 13.04 15.95 20.22
C GLN A 143 13.58 17.32 19.88
N LYS A 144 13.61 17.79 18.62
CA LYS A 144 14.10 19.15 18.32
C LYS A 144 13.64 19.65 16.95
N SER A 145 12.44 20.20 16.87
CA SER A 145 12.19 21.46 16.14
C SER A 145 10.70 21.77 16.11
N GLU A 146 10.37 23.00 16.51
CA GLU A 146 9.08 23.66 16.23
C GLU A 146 8.93 23.99 14.72
N GLU A 147 9.62 23.29 13.82
CA GLU A 147 9.69 23.57 12.38
C GLU A 147 8.99 22.50 11.50
N THR A 148 7.99 21.78 12.06
CA THR A 148 7.15 20.85 11.27
C THR A 148 5.97 21.54 10.57
N ASP A 149 6.01 22.86 10.45
CA ASP A 149 4.91 23.74 9.98
C ASP A 149 4.60 23.69 8.47
N SER A 150 5.23 22.80 7.69
CA SER A 150 5.15 22.88 6.24
C SER A 150 4.22 21.85 5.58
N ILE A 151 3.89 20.74 6.25
CA ILE A 151 2.95 19.75 5.68
C ILE A 151 1.51 20.11 6.02
N SER A 152 0.64 20.17 5.01
CA SER A 152 -0.81 20.29 5.24
C SER A 152 -1.50 18.94 5.05
N ILE A 153 -2.62 18.75 5.76
CA ILE A 153 -3.42 17.52 5.73
C ILE A 153 -4.84 17.93 5.37
N ASP A 154 -5.41 17.30 4.33
CA ASP A 154 -6.81 17.47 3.96
C ASP A 154 -7.41 16.10 3.62
N GLY A 155 -8.43 15.70 4.37
CA GLY A 155 -9.04 14.38 4.25
C GLY A 155 -7.97 13.26 4.24
N ASN A 156 -8.03 12.37 3.26
CA ASN A 156 -7.04 11.29 3.14
C ASN A 156 -5.74 11.72 2.43
N ALA A 157 -5.50 13.01 2.21
CA ALA A 157 -4.33 13.52 1.50
C ALA A 157 -3.36 14.28 2.41
N ILE A 158 -2.08 14.16 2.10
CA ILE A 158 -0.98 14.94 2.70
C ILE A 158 -0.29 15.73 1.60
N PHE A 159 0.03 16.98 1.88
CA PHE A 159 0.64 17.92 0.96
C PHE A 159 2.03 18.28 1.48
N PHE A 160 3.05 17.90 0.73
CA PHE A 160 4.42 18.30 0.96
C PHE A 160 4.72 19.51 0.08
N PRO A 161 5.18 20.65 0.61
CA PRO A 161 5.57 21.79 -0.20
C PRO A 161 6.62 21.39 -1.22
N ALA A 162 6.44 21.86 -2.45
CA ALA A 162 7.30 21.52 -3.57
C ALA A 162 7.63 22.76 -4.39
N THR A 163 8.75 22.71 -5.09
CA THR A 163 9.17 23.69 -6.08
C THR A 163 9.48 23.00 -7.40
N LEU A 164 9.74 23.79 -8.44
CA LEU A 164 10.25 23.26 -9.70
C LEU A 164 11.75 23.50 -9.76
N SER A 165 12.50 22.42 -9.96
CA SER A 165 13.93 22.52 -10.23
C SER A 165 14.20 23.20 -11.57
N LYS A 166 15.46 23.57 -11.83
CA LYS A 166 15.88 24.15 -13.12
C LYS A 166 15.50 23.27 -14.33
N ASN A 167 15.44 21.96 -14.14
CA ASN A 167 15.08 20.99 -15.16
C ASN A 167 13.56 20.70 -15.24
N GLN A 168 12.73 21.52 -14.58
CA GLN A 168 11.28 21.37 -14.51
C GLN A 168 10.86 20.02 -13.88
N GLN A 169 11.60 19.56 -12.87
CA GLN A 169 11.19 18.43 -12.05
C GLN A 169 10.56 18.94 -10.76
N LEU A 170 9.49 18.28 -10.30
CA LEU A 170 8.94 18.53 -8.98
C LEU A 170 9.98 18.14 -7.92
N GLU A 171 10.47 19.13 -7.17
CA GLU A 171 11.44 18.92 -6.09
C GLU A 171 10.77 19.17 -4.73
N VAL A 172 11.08 18.30 -3.77
CA VAL A 172 10.55 18.36 -2.40
C VAL A 172 11.73 18.34 -1.44
N THR A 173 11.87 19.38 -0.62
CA THR A 173 12.94 19.50 0.37
C THR A 173 12.41 19.11 1.75
N PHE A 174 13.14 18.22 2.41
CA PHE A 174 12.80 17.69 3.73
C PHE A 174 13.67 18.34 4.82
N PRO A 175 13.24 18.34 6.10
CA PRO A 175 14.05 18.86 7.19
C PRO A 175 15.35 18.07 7.39
N THR A 176 15.31 16.76 7.15
CA THR A 176 16.47 15.88 7.31
C THR A 176 16.55 14.84 6.19
N VAL A 177 17.77 14.38 5.89
CA VAL A 177 18.01 13.21 5.01
C VAL A 177 17.18 12.01 5.47
N LYS A 178 17.10 11.80 6.79
CA LYS A 178 16.37 10.68 7.39
C LYS A 178 14.86 10.74 7.12
N ALA A 179 14.26 11.93 7.19
CA ALA A 179 12.85 12.14 6.88
C ALA A 179 12.57 11.83 5.39
N LYS A 180 13.42 12.34 4.49
CA LYS A 180 13.37 12.05 3.06
C LYS A 180 13.49 10.54 2.78
N GLU A 181 14.53 9.88 3.31
CA GLU A 181 14.76 8.45 3.10
C GLU A 181 13.62 7.59 3.68
N ARG A 182 13.05 7.99 4.82
CA ARG A 182 11.87 7.34 5.39
C ARG A 182 10.66 7.45 4.45
N LEU A 183 10.41 8.62 3.87
CA LEU A 183 9.33 8.79 2.90
C LEU A 183 9.56 7.91 1.65
N ILE A 184 10.78 7.91 1.10
CA ILE A 184 11.15 7.05 -0.05
C ILE A 184 10.88 5.58 0.26
N HIS A 185 11.26 5.14 1.46
CA HIS A 185 11.10 3.76 1.91
C HIS A 185 9.62 3.37 2.10
N MET A 186 8.88 4.12 2.92
CA MET A 186 7.47 3.80 3.24
C MET A 186 6.57 3.80 2.01
N LEU A 187 6.84 4.69 1.06
CA LEU A 187 6.06 4.81 -0.18
C LEU A 187 6.63 3.98 -1.34
N ASN A 188 7.73 3.25 -1.12
CA ASN A 188 8.37 2.38 -2.11
C ASN A 188 8.84 3.13 -3.39
N LEU A 189 9.24 4.40 -3.26
CA LEU A 189 9.52 5.28 -4.42
C LEU A 189 10.77 4.89 -5.19
N ALA A 190 11.81 4.43 -4.47
CA ALA A 190 13.07 4.00 -5.08
C ALA A 190 12.88 2.73 -5.91
N LYS A 191 12.25 1.67 -5.36
CA LYS A 191 11.98 0.44 -6.12
C LYS A 191 11.04 0.70 -7.31
N ALA A 192 10.16 1.69 -7.20
CA ALA A 192 9.28 2.13 -8.28
C ALA A 192 9.97 2.97 -9.37
N ASN A 193 11.25 3.34 -9.19
CA ASN A 193 12.01 4.24 -10.08
C ASN A 193 11.29 5.58 -10.32
N LEU A 194 10.58 6.10 -9.32
CA LEU A 194 9.80 7.34 -9.46
C LEU A 194 10.58 8.59 -9.08
N VAL A 195 11.71 8.43 -8.38
CA VAL A 195 12.43 9.54 -7.76
C VAL A 195 13.93 9.45 -7.95
N ALA A 196 14.56 10.61 -8.10
CA ALA A 196 15.99 10.81 -7.91
C ALA A 196 16.22 11.42 -6.53
N SER A 197 17.24 10.91 -5.84
CA SER A 197 17.62 11.37 -4.51
C SER A 197 19.11 11.10 -4.34
N ASN A 198 19.86 12.11 -3.89
CA ASN A 198 21.23 11.92 -3.42
C ASN A 198 21.19 11.51 -1.93
N PRO A 199 21.85 10.41 -1.51
CA PRO A 199 21.85 9.95 -0.12
C PRO A 199 22.26 11.01 0.91
N ASN A 200 23.02 12.03 0.51
CA ASN A 200 23.52 13.07 1.40
C ASN A 200 22.70 14.37 1.37
N GLU A 201 21.69 14.46 0.50
CA GLU A 201 20.86 15.66 0.37
C GLU A 201 19.49 15.46 1.00
N CYS A 202 18.89 16.54 1.47
CA CYS A 202 17.52 16.52 2.00
C CYS A 202 16.45 16.65 0.92
N THR A 203 16.81 16.65 -0.36
CA THR A 203 15.89 16.91 -1.47
C THR A 203 15.59 15.64 -2.26
N LEU A 204 14.33 15.52 -2.68
CA LEU A 204 13.80 14.49 -3.55
C LEU A 204 13.34 15.13 -4.86
N TYR A 205 13.60 14.47 -5.99
CA TYR A 205 13.12 14.89 -7.30
C TYR A 205 12.21 13.84 -7.91
N ILE A 206 11.01 14.22 -8.35
CA ILE A 206 10.12 13.30 -9.07
C ILE A 206 10.55 13.19 -10.54
N HIS A 207 10.69 11.96 -11.05
CA HIS A 207 11.14 11.70 -12.42
C HIS A 207 10.04 11.86 -13.48
N ASP A 208 8.80 11.52 -13.14
CA ASP A 208 7.71 11.50 -14.12
C ASP A 208 7.15 12.91 -14.36
N ARG A 209 7.53 13.52 -15.49
CA ARG A 209 7.08 14.87 -15.89
C ARG A 209 5.56 14.98 -16.04
N ARG A 210 4.84 13.87 -16.24
CA ARG A 210 3.37 13.89 -16.33
C ARG A 210 2.71 14.24 -15.00
N ILE A 211 3.45 14.18 -13.88
CA ILE A 211 2.94 14.60 -12.57
C ILE A 211 2.41 16.04 -12.58
N HIS A 212 2.91 16.87 -13.50
CA HIS A 212 2.48 18.26 -13.69
C HIS A 212 1.13 18.42 -14.42
N ASP A 213 0.58 17.35 -15.00
CA ASP A 213 -0.71 17.39 -15.69
C ASP A 213 -1.87 17.36 -14.69
N THR A 214 -2.11 18.52 -14.09
CA THR A 214 -3.22 18.73 -13.14
C THR A 214 -4.57 18.80 -13.83
N ALA A 215 -4.61 19.19 -15.11
CA ALA A 215 -5.84 19.30 -15.90
C ALA A 215 -6.50 17.93 -16.13
N SER A 216 -5.70 16.89 -16.41
CA SER A 216 -6.21 15.51 -16.54
C SER A 216 -6.39 14.77 -15.22
N ARG A 217 -6.11 15.44 -14.08
CA ARG A 217 -6.01 14.83 -12.74
C ARG A 217 -5.03 13.64 -12.76
N PHE A 218 -3.90 13.82 -13.43
CA PHE A 218 -2.89 12.78 -13.51
C PHE A 218 -2.34 12.48 -12.12
N TYR A 219 -2.16 11.19 -11.85
CA TYR A 219 -1.44 10.71 -10.68
C TYR A 219 -0.68 9.43 -11.01
N ILE A 220 0.25 9.07 -10.14
CA ILE A 220 0.98 7.80 -10.17
C ILE A 220 0.45 6.97 -9.02
N ALA A 221 -0.11 5.79 -9.31
CA ALA A 221 -0.57 4.86 -8.29
C ALA A 221 0.56 3.91 -7.90
N VAL A 222 1.02 4.01 -6.65
CA VAL A 222 2.18 3.29 -6.12
C VAL A 222 1.70 2.21 -5.16
N VAL A 223 2.20 1.00 -5.34
CA VAL A 223 1.99 -0.12 -4.42
C VAL A 223 2.99 0.04 -3.28
N CYS A 224 2.49 0.05 -2.04
CA CYS A 224 3.30 0.36 -0.87
C CYS A 224 3.27 -0.82 0.13
N PRO A 225 4.16 -1.80 -0.05
CA PRO A 225 4.21 -3.00 0.79
C PRO A 225 4.36 -2.71 2.28
N TYR A 226 5.06 -1.62 2.65
CA TYR A 226 5.25 -1.18 4.04
C TYR A 226 3.93 -1.23 4.84
N PHE A 227 2.86 -0.66 4.31
CA PHE A 227 1.59 -0.61 5.02
C PHE A 227 0.89 -1.97 5.11
N ALA A 228 1.00 -2.81 4.07
CA ALA A 228 0.44 -4.16 4.12
C ALA A 228 1.09 -4.99 5.23
N GLU A 229 2.42 -4.90 5.35
CA GLU A 229 3.18 -5.62 6.37
C GLU A 229 2.96 -5.03 7.77
N TYR A 230 2.85 -3.71 7.89
CA TYR A 230 2.47 -3.06 9.14
C TYR A 230 1.16 -3.62 9.70
N TYR A 231 0.12 -3.74 8.85
CA TYR A 231 -1.18 -4.24 9.29
C TYR A 231 -1.16 -5.73 9.67
N LYS A 232 -0.30 -6.56 9.05
CA LYS A 232 -0.11 -7.95 9.47
C LYS A 232 0.45 -8.02 10.89
N ILE A 233 1.50 -7.24 11.16
CA ILE A 233 2.12 -7.18 12.49
C ILE A 233 1.13 -6.64 13.51
N GLN A 234 0.45 -5.54 13.21
CA GLN A 234 -0.58 -4.96 14.08
C GLN A 234 -1.67 -5.97 14.43
N TYR A 235 -2.20 -6.67 13.42
CA TYR A 235 -3.24 -7.68 13.64
C TYR A 235 -2.75 -8.82 14.54
N ALA A 236 -1.55 -9.35 14.28
CA ALA A 236 -0.95 -10.39 15.11
C ALA A 236 -0.72 -9.90 16.56
N SER A 237 -0.19 -8.68 16.73
CA SER A 237 -0.02 -8.06 18.05
C SER A 237 -1.33 -7.94 18.82
N HIS A 238 -2.40 -7.45 18.19
CA HIS A 238 -3.70 -7.32 18.84
C HIS A 238 -4.29 -8.67 19.24
N MET A 239 -4.22 -9.67 18.36
CA MET A 239 -4.68 -11.02 18.68
C MET A 239 -3.93 -11.60 19.88
N LEU A 240 -2.60 -11.43 19.91
CA LEU A 240 -1.77 -11.92 21.00
C LEU A 240 -2.00 -11.15 22.30
N ALA A 241 -2.17 -9.82 22.23
CA ALA A 241 -2.49 -8.98 23.39
C ALA A 241 -3.82 -9.37 24.03
N GLN A 242 -4.85 -9.61 23.21
CA GLN A 242 -6.15 -10.09 23.68
C GLN A 242 -6.00 -11.45 24.36
N ALA A 243 -5.32 -12.38 23.69
CA ALA A 243 -5.11 -13.72 24.23
C ALA A 243 -4.31 -13.70 25.55
N TYR A 244 -3.35 -12.79 25.70
CA TYR A 244 -2.57 -12.60 26.92
C TYR A 244 -3.43 -12.14 28.11
N ARG A 245 -4.40 -11.24 27.87
CA ARG A 245 -5.30 -10.71 28.90
C ARG A 245 -6.35 -11.69 29.36
N ASP A 246 -6.90 -12.46 28.42
CA ASP A 246 -8.02 -13.35 28.71
C ASP A 246 -7.63 -14.52 29.64
N GLY A 247 -6.33 -14.71 29.91
CA GLY A 247 -5.79 -15.68 30.89
C GLY A 247 -6.03 -17.16 30.53
N ASN A 248 -6.88 -17.43 29.53
CA ASN A 248 -7.31 -18.75 29.06
C ASN A 248 -6.56 -19.20 27.80
N SER A 249 -5.55 -18.43 27.38
CA SER A 249 -4.77 -18.70 26.18
C SER A 249 -3.54 -19.55 26.49
N PHE A 250 -3.12 -20.38 25.53
CA PHE A 250 -1.78 -20.99 25.49
C PHE A 250 -0.66 -19.93 25.63
N PHE A 251 -0.95 -18.67 25.28
CA PHE A 251 -0.05 -17.52 25.34
C PHE A 251 -0.12 -16.71 26.64
N SER A 252 -0.69 -17.24 27.72
CA SER A 252 -0.74 -16.54 29.03
C SER A 252 0.67 -16.23 29.57
N PRO A 253 0.86 -15.15 30.36
CA PRO A 253 2.16 -14.79 30.96
C PRO A 253 2.87 -15.93 31.71
N THR A 254 2.09 -16.87 32.28
CA THR A 254 2.61 -18.03 33.01
C THR A 254 3.15 -19.13 32.09
N ARG A 255 2.98 -19.03 30.78
CA ARG A 255 3.34 -20.05 29.77
C ARG A 255 4.19 -19.51 28.61
N PHE A 256 4.04 -18.24 28.23
CA PHE A 256 4.80 -17.63 27.13
C PHE A 256 5.35 -16.25 27.55
N PRO A 257 6.68 -16.02 27.49
CA PRO A 257 7.27 -14.71 27.75
C PRO A 257 6.75 -13.65 26.77
N THR A 258 6.62 -12.41 27.26
CA THR A 258 6.18 -11.27 26.45
C THR A 258 7.12 -11.06 25.26
N GLU A 259 8.43 -11.23 25.45
CA GLU A 259 9.44 -11.08 24.40
C GLU A 259 9.24 -12.08 23.25
N LEU A 260 8.85 -13.32 23.56
CA LEU A 260 8.56 -14.34 22.56
C LEU A 260 7.25 -14.04 21.82
N THR A 261 6.26 -13.49 22.52
CA THR A 261 4.99 -13.05 21.94
C THR A 261 5.19 -11.90 20.95
N LEU A 262 6.00 -10.91 21.33
CA LEU A 262 6.37 -9.79 20.45
C LEU A 262 7.17 -10.25 19.24
N LYS A 263 8.06 -11.24 19.43
CA LYS A 263 8.79 -11.86 18.32
C LYS A 263 7.84 -12.56 17.34
N ILE A 264 6.86 -13.32 17.82
CA ILE A 264 5.85 -13.96 16.94
C ILE A 264 5.06 -12.91 16.15
N ALA A 265 4.65 -11.81 16.79
CA ALA A 265 3.97 -10.72 16.10
C ALA A 265 4.86 -10.07 15.02
N ALA A 266 6.13 -9.79 15.32
CA ALA A 266 7.08 -9.26 14.35
C ALA A 266 7.33 -10.23 13.18
N ASP A 267 7.51 -11.52 13.47
CA ASP A 267 7.77 -12.59 12.51
C ASP A 267 6.54 -12.90 11.61
N SER A 268 5.37 -12.34 11.91
CA SER A 268 4.19 -12.42 11.03
C SER A 268 4.39 -11.74 9.68
N SER A 269 5.38 -10.85 9.56
CA SER A 269 5.83 -10.23 8.32
C SER A 269 7.18 -10.80 7.89
N SER A 270 7.20 -11.58 6.82
CA SER A 270 8.43 -12.09 6.19
C SER A 270 9.06 -11.14 5.16
N SER A 271 8.46 -9.97 4.93
CA SER A 271 8.91 -8.99 3.94
C SER A 271 10.13 -8.19 4.40
N ASP A 272 10.95 -7.74 3.44
CA ASP A 272 12.02 -6.75 3.60
C ASP A 272 11.51 -5.29 3.57
N ALA A 273 10.20 -5.09 3.43
CA ALA A 273 9.59 -3.76 3.35
C ALA A 273 9.63 -2.99 4.69
N ILE A 274 9.91 -3.66 5.80
CA ILE A 274 10.07 -3.08 7.14
C ILE A 274 11.32 -3.72 7.75
N SER A 275 12.20 -2.92 8.36
CA SER A 275 13.39 -3.46 9.04
C SER A 275 13.01 -4.30 10.28
N GLU A 276 13.82 -5.29 10.64
CA GLU A 276 13.55 -6.16 11.80
C GLU A 276 13.37 -5.39 13.11
N ASP A 277 14.18 -4.35 13.34
CA ASP A 277 14.04 -3.50 14.52
C ASP A 277 12.71 -2.74 14.52
N GLU A 278 12.28 -2.25 13.36
CA GLU A 278 11.00 -1.58 13.22
C GLU A 278 9.82 -2.54 13.35
N LYS A 279 9.91 -3.78 12.85
CA LYS A 279 8.89 -4.82 13.08
C LYS A 279 8.68 -5.07 14.56
N ARG A 280 9.76 -5.20 15.34
CA ARG A 280 9.69 -5.37 16.80
C ARG A 280 9.06 -4.16 17.48
N GLN A 281 9.40 -2.95 17.05
CA GLN A 281 8.78 -1.73 17.58
C GLN A 281 7.28 -1.68 17.25
N ILE A 282 6.88 -1.99 16.01
CA ILE A 282 5.45 -2.11 15.64
C ILE A 282 4.75 -3.14 16.50
N ALA A 283 5.37 -4.30 16.70
CA ALA A 283 4.80 -5.36 17.50
C ALA A 283 4.56 -4.90 18.95
N TYR A 284 5.56 -4.25 19.55
CA TYR A 284 5.54 -3.70 20.90
C TYR A 284 4.46 -2.62 21.05
N ASP A 285 4.49 -1.59 20.18
CA ASP A 285 3.56 -0.47 20.23
C ASP A 285 2.11 -0.96 20.21
N ASN A 286 1.77 -1.89 19.30
CA ASN A 286 0.40 -2.39 19.14
C ASN A 286 0.00 -3.40 20.22
N PHE A 287 0.93 -4.18 20.78
CA PHE A 287 0.62 -5.11 21.87
C PHE A 287 0.19 -4.38 23.15
N HIS A 288 0.76 -3.19 23.39
CA HIS A 288 0.51 -2.37 24.58
C HIS A 288 -0.57 -1.29 24.41
N GLN A 289 -1.11 -1.10 23.21
CA GLN A 289 -2.10 -0.05 22.92
C GLN A 289 -3.56 -0.40 23.24
N LEU A 290 -3.88 -1.69 23.40
CA LEU A 290 -5.20 -2.12 23.86
C LEU A 290 -5.35 -1.91 25.36
#